data_AF-A0A348V3E0-F1
#
_entry.id   AF-A0A348V3E0-F1
#
_cell.length_a   1.000
_cell.length_b   1.000
_cell.length_c   1.000
_cell.angle_alpha   90.00
_cell.angle_beta   90.00
_cell.angle_gamma   90.00
#
_symmetry.space_group_name_H-M   'P 1'
#
loop_
_entity.id
_entity.type
_entity.pdbx_description
1 polymer ?
#
loop_
_entity_poly.entity_id
_entity_poly.type
_entity_poly.pdbx_seq_one_letter_code
_entity_poly.pdbx_strand_id
1 'polypeptide(L)'
;MRASMAFPFVIEPARFGGQLLVDGGLLNNCPIRLARELGATKVFVPDVHRPLKKMPARHFDSSFIMVHRLVQVVLADSTEGRLPEADLVININPNVDTFDFTSVRRVVNLGQRVTLENIEAIKELVRAAG
;
A
#
# COMPACT_ATOMS: atom_id res chain seq x y z
N MET A 1 -11.91 -10.29 2.51
CA MET A 1 -10.50 -10.29 2.01
C MET A 1 -10.39 -10.43 0.50
N ARG A 2 -10.97 -11.46 -0.16
CA ARG A 2 -10.82 -11.69 -1.63
C ARG A 2 -11.07 -10.43 -2.48
N ALA A 3 -12.15 -9.68 -2.25
CA ALA A 3 -12.45 -8.45 -2.97
C ALA A 3 -11.36 -7.38 -2.85
N SER A 4 -10.81 -7.20 -1.65
CA SER A 4 -9.78 -6.20 -1.37
C SER A 4 -8.40 -6.56 -1.94
N MET A 5 -8.22 -7.76 -2.50
CA MET A 5 -6.97 -8.22 -3.12
C MET A 5 -7.15 -8.51 -4.61
N ALA A 6 -8.29 -8.14 -5.20
CA ALA A 6 -8.60 -8.39 -6.61
C ALA A 6 -7.91 -7.35 -7.51
N PHE A 7 -6.57 -7.44 -7.60
CA PHE A 7 -5.73 -6.50 -8.34
C PHE A 7 -6.19 -6.39 -9.81
N PRO A 8 -6.52 -5.18 -10.30
CA PRO A 8 -7.07 -4.98 -11.64
C PRO A 8 -6.23 -5.63 -12.74
N PHE A 9 -6.88 -6.28 -13.70
CA PHE A 9 -6.27 -6.95 -14.87
C PHE A 9 -5.38 -8.17 -14.57
N VAL A 10 -5.11 -8.47 -13.30
CA VAL A 10 -4.26 -9.61 -12.88
C VAL A 10 -5.07 -10.65 -12.11
N ILE A 11 -5.99 -10.21 -11.25
CA ILE A 11 -6.83 -11.08 -10.41
C ILE A 11 -8.29 -10.81 -10.75
N GLU A 12 -9.07 -11.87 -10.92
CA GLU A 12 -10.50 -11.78 -11.24
C GLU A 12 -11.25 -10.96 -10.18
N PRO A 13 -12.14 -10.03 -10.59
CA PRO A 13 -13.01 -9.32 -9.67
C PRO A 13 -13.83 -10.27 -8.78
N ALA A 14 -14.00 -9.91 -7.51
CA ALA A 14 -14.77 -10.72 -6.57
C ALA A 14 -16.26 -10.37 -6.62
N ARG A 15 -17.12 -11.39 -6.59
CA ARG A 15 -18.57 -11.20 -6.43
C ARG A 15 -18.93 -11.15 -4.95
N PHE A 16 -19.60 -10.09 -4.51
CA PHE A 16 -20.06 -9.93 -3.14
C PHE A 16 -21.28 -9.01 -3.10
N GLY A 17 -22.35 -9.38 -2.38
CA GLY A 17 -23.55 -8.55 -2.24
C GLY A 17 -24.23 -8.17 -3.56
N GLY A 18 -24.18 -9.04 -4.57
CA GLY A 18 -24.70 -8.74 -5.92
C GLY A 18 -23.83 -7.80 -6.76
N GLN A 19 -22.70 -7.34 -6.22
CA GLN A 19 -21.75 -6.45 -6.89
C GLN A 19 -20.52 -7.23 -7.36
N LEU A 20 -19.83 -6.64 -8.34
CA LEU A 20 -18.51 -7.08 -8.78
C LEU A 20 -17.47 -6.07 -8.28
N LEU A 21 -16.52 -6.54 -7.48
CA LEU A 21 -15.59 -5.70 -6.73
C LEU A 21 -14.15 -5.96 -7.18
N VAL A 22 -13.36 -4.89 -7.28
CA VAL A 22 -11.91 -4.93 -7.50
C VAL A 22 -11.19 -4.43 -6.26
N ASP A 23 -9.86 -4.51 -6.27
CA ASP A 23 -9.00 -3.98 -5.23
C ASP A 23 -9.34 -2.52 -4.87
N GLY A 24 -9.46 -2.24 -3.58
CA GLY A 24 -9.84 -0.93 -3.05
C GLY A 24 -8.72 0.11 -3.11
N GLY A 25 -7.48 -0.31 -3.38
CA GLY A 25 -6.31 0.58 -3.45
C GLY A 25 -6.47 1.68 -4.49
N LEU A 26 -7.23 1.44 -5.56
CA LEU A 26 -7.55 2.45 -6.56
C LEU A 26 -8.29 3.67 -5.99
N LEU A 27 -9.05 3.48 -4.91
CA LEU A 27 -9.86 4.54 -4.29
C LEU A 27 -9.25 5.02 -2.97
N ASN A 28 -8.75 4.08 -2.18
CA ASN A 28 -8.28 4.36 -0.83
C ASN A 28 -7.21 3.34 -0.39
N ASN A 29 -5.98 3.47 -0.87
CA ASN A 29 -4.90 2.54 -0.58
C ASN A 29 -4.36 2.68 0.86
N CYS A 30 -4.53 3.87 1.46
CA CYS A 30 -4.16 4.14 2.83
C CYS A 30 -5.38 4.69 3.61
N PRO A 31 -6.26 3.81 4.14
CA PRO A 31 -7.57 4.19 4.69
C PRO A 31 -7.50 4.81 6.09
N ILE A 32 -6.68 5.86 6.26
CA ILE A 32 -6.44 6.55 7.54
C ILE A 32 -7.74 7.15 8.09
N ARG A 33 -8.53 7.85 7.26
CA ARG A 33 -9.80 8.46 7.70
C ARG A 33 -10.79 7.42 8.21
N LEU A 34 -10.92 6.30 7.47
CA LEU A 34 -11.78 5.20 7.88
C LEU A 34 -11.31 4.59 9.22
N ALA A 35 -10.01 4.44 9.44
CA ALA A 35 -9.50 3.99 10.73
C ALA A 35 -9.91 4.93 11.88
N ARG A 36 -9.88 6.25 11.65
CA ARG A 36 -10.35 7.25 12.63
C ARG A 36 -11.87 7.19 12.84
N GLU A 37 -12.65 7.04 11.77
CA GLU A 37 -14.11 6.86 11.85
C GLU A 37 -14.48 5.61 12.65
N LEU A 38 -13.65 4.56 12.59
CA LEU A 38 -13.79 3.34 13.39
C LEU A 38 -13.28 3.49 14.84
N GLY A 39 -12.84 4.68 15.25
CA GLY A 39 -12.46 5.01 16.62
C GLY A 39 -10.95 5.03 16.91
N ALA A 40 -10.08 4.93 15.90
CA ALA A 40 -8.64 5.05 16.12
C ALA A 40 -8.27 6.49 16.54
N THR A 41 -7.67 6.63 17.73
CA THR A 41 -7.15 7.92 18.24
C THR A 41 -5.82 8.28 17.59
N LYS A 42 -5.00 7.27 17.31
CA LYS A 42 -3.71 7.37 16.62
C LYS A 42 -3.64 6.37 15.47
N VAL A 43 -3.06 6.79 14.35
CA VAL A 43 -2.90 5.96 13.15
C VAL A 43 -1.42 5.87 12.78
N PHE A 44 -0.91 4.64 12.82
CA PHE A 44 0.42 4.27 12.32
C PHE A 44 0.30 3.60 10.95
N VAL A 45 1.12 4.02 9.99
CA VAL A 45 1.16 3.45 8.64
C VAL A 45 2.52 2.78 8.37
N PRO A 46 2.57 1.45 8.21
CA PRO A 46 3.72 0.76 7.64
C PRO A 46 3.70 0.93 6.12
N ASP A 47 4.41 1.95 5.63
CA ASP A 47 4.42 2.30 4.22
C ASP A 47 5.34 1.37 3.41
N VAL A 48 4.73 0.51 2.61
CA VAL A 48 5.41 -0.38 1.64
C VAL A 48 5.34 0.16 0.21
N HIS A 49 4.72 1.32 0.00
CA HIS A 49 4.64 1.96 -1.31
C HIS A 49 6.02 2.29 -1.84
N ARG A 50 6.12 2.25 -3.16
CA ARG A 50 7.30 2.72 -3.88
C ARG A 50 6.95 3.97 -4.65
N PRO A 51 7.62 5.11 -4.39
CA PRO A 51 7.45 6.30 -5.20
C PRO A 51 7.55 5.97 -6.70
N LEU A 52 6.66 6.54 -7.50
CA LEU A 52 6.64 6.34 -8.94
C LEU A 52 7.96 6.80 -9.56
N LYS A 53 8.81 5.84 -9.92
CA LYS A 53 10.04 6.11 -10.66
C LYS A 53 9.71 6.48 -12.10
N LYS A 54 10.50 7.38 -12.69
CA LYS A 54 10.45 7.64 -14.14
C LYS A 54 10.71 6.35 -14.91
N MET A 55 9.85 6.05 -15.87
CA MET A 55 9.99 4.87 -16.74
C MET A 55 10.45 5.33 -18.13
N PRO A 56 11.56 4.81 -18.67
CA PRO A 56 12.01 5.13 -20.02
C PRO A 56 10.96 4.80 -21.09
N ALA A 57 10.84 5.65 -22.11
CA ALA A 57 9.86 5.51 -23.19
C ALA A 57 9.89 4.13 -23.86
N ARG A 58 11.08 3.52 -24.00
CA ARG A 58 11.27 2.17 -24.57
C ARG A 58 10.52 1.05 -23.83
N HIS A 59 10.13 1.26 -22.58
CA HIS A 59 9.37 0.26 -21.81
C HIS A 59 7.85 0.37 -22.02
N PHE A 60 7.38 1.31 -22.85
CA PHE A 60 5.99 1.39 -23.26
C PHE A 60 5.80 0.71 -24.63
N ASP A 61 6.18 -0.57 -24.71
CA ASP A 61 6.10 -1.38 -25.93
C ASP A 61 4.78 -2.16 -26.07
N SER A 62 3.88 -2.03 -25.08
CA SER A 62 2.61 -2.75 -25.01
C SER A 62 1.51 -1.95 -24.32
N SER A 63 0.28 -2.09 -24.81
CA SER A 63 -0.93 -1.54 -24.16
C SER A 63 -1.13 -2.06 -22.74
N PHE A 64 -0.71 -3.30 -22.46
CA PHE A 64 -0.77 -3.86 -21.12
C PHE A 64 0.14 -3.09 -20.14
N ILE A 65 1.36 -2.72 -20.56
CA ILE A 65 2.26 -1.94 -19.73
C ILE A 65 1.71 -0.54 -19.49
N MET A 66 1.07 0.09 -20.49
CA MET A 66 0.41 1.38 -20.31
C MET A 66 -0.70 1.31 -19.25
N VAL A 67 -1.57 0.30 -19.33
CA VAL A 67 -2.66 0.11 -18.36
C VAL A 67 -2.12 -0.19 -16.97
N HIS A 68 -1.13 -1.09 -16.86
CA HIS A 68 -0.48 -1.38 -15.58
C HIS A 68 0.17 -0.12 -14.99
N ARG A 69 0.82 0.69 -15.83
CA ARG A 69 1.41 1.96 -15.40
C ARG A 69 0.36 2.95 -14.91
N LEU A 70 -0.82 3.02 -15.55
CA LEU A 70 -1.94 3.83 -15.07
C LEU A 70 -2.40 3.38 -13.68
N VAL A 71 -2.54 2.08 -13.45
CA VAL A 71 -2.88 1.52 -12.12
C VAL A 71 -1.84 1.92 -11.07
N GLN A 72 -0.55 1.82 -11.40
CA GLN A 72 0.53 2.28 -10.50
C GLN A 72 0.44 3.77 -10.19
N VAL A 73 0.09 4.60 -11.18
CA VAL A 73 -0.12 6.06 -11.00
C VAL A 73 -1.24 6.34 -10.01
N VAL A 74 -2.40 5.72 -10.22
CA VAL A 74 -3.56 5.88 -9.34
C VAL A 74 -3.26 5.38 -7.92
N LEU A 75 -2.59 4.24 -7.77
CA LEU A 75 -2.23 3.69 -6.45
C LEU A 75 -1.26 4.60 -5.70
N ALA A 76 -0.26 5.18 -6.39
CA ALA A 76 0.68 6.08 -5.74
C ALA A 76 -0.01 7.36 -5.27
N ASP A 77 -0.83 7.99 -6.12
CA ASP A 77 -1.61 9.17 -5.74
C ASP A 77 -2.55 8.86 -4.56
N SER A 78 -3.26 7.73 -4.66
CA SER A 78 -4.10 7.14 -3.61
C SER A 78 -3.34 6.87 -2.31
N THR A 79 -2.01 6.73 -2.32
CA THR A 79 -1.22 6.51 -1.10
C THR A 79 -0.62 7.81 -0.60
N GLU A 80 0.19 8.45 -1.45
CA GLU A 80 0.96 9.67 -1.15
C GLU A 80 0.06 10.81 -0.69
N GLY A 81 -1.14 10.94 -1.26
CA GLY A 81 -2.10 11.97 -0.87
C GLY A 81 -2.70 11.79 0.54
N ARG A 82 -2.62 10.59 1.14
CA ARG A 82 -3.19 10.32 2.47
C ARG A 82 -2.14 10.12 3.56
N LEU A 83 -0.90 9.73 3.20
CA LEU A 83 0.20 9.57 4.18
C LEU A 83 0.36 10.77 5.15
N PRO A 84 0.20 12.04 4.75
CA PRO A 84 0.28 13.18 5.67
C PRO A 84 -0.76 13.20 6.80
N GLU A 85 -1.84 12.41 6.70
CA GLU A 85 -2.91 12.32 7.71
C GLU A 85 -2.58 11.33 8.85
N ALA A 86 -1.54 10.51 8.67
CA ALA A 86 -1.08 9.55 9.66
C ALA A 86 -0.30 10.25 10.79
N ASP A 87 -0.40 9.72 12.01
CA ASP A 87 0.39 10.22 13.14
C ASP A 87 1.85 9.72 13.09
N LEU A 88 2.08 8.56 12.47
CA LEU A 88 3.41 7.99 12.25
C LEU A 88 3.42 7.21 10.94
N VAL A 89 4.41 7.48 10.09
CA VAL A 89 4.69 6.71 8.88
C VAL A 89 6.07 6.08 9.01
N ILE A 90 6.15 4.76 8.86
CA ILE A 90 7.43 4.05 8.77
C ILE A 90 7.56 3.52 7.35
N ASN A 91 8.53 4.06 6.62
CA ASN A 91 8.79 3.65 5.25
C ASN A 91 9.65 2.37 5.23
N ILE A 92 9.10 1.27 4.72
CA ILE A 92 9.76 -0.02 4.58
C ILE A 92 10.38 -0.17 3.19
N ASN A 93 9.68 0.33 2.15
CA ASN A 93 10.08 0.35 0.73
C ASN A 93 10.94 -0.86 0.31
N PRO A 94 10.36 -2.08 0.34
CA PRO A 94 11.10 -3.28 -0.01
C PRO A 94 11.49 -3.24 -1.49
N ASN A 95 12.76 -3.54 -1.78
CA ASN A 95 13.20 -3.67 -3.17
C ASN A 95 12.74 -5.01 -3.79
N VAL A 96 11.43 -5.18 -3.97
CA VAL A 96 10.71 -6.25 -4.71
C VAL A 96 9.59 -5.67 -5.58
N ASP A 97 9.26 -6.32 -6.68
CA ASP A 97 8.09 -5.96 -7.49
C ASP A 97 6.81 -6.57 -6.90
N THR A 98 5.65 -6.00 -7.23
CA THR A 98 4.33 -6.38 -6.66
C THR A 98 4.02 -7.87 -6.77
N PHE A 99 4.48 -8.54 -7.84
CA PHE A 99 4.26 -9.96 -8.10
C PHE A 99 5.53 -10.81 -7.97
N ASP A 100 6.59 -10.30 -7.33
CA ASP A 100 7.80 -11.08 -7.03
C ASP A 100 7.66 -11.83 -5.69
N PHE A 101 7.40 -13.13 -5.79
CA PHE A 101 7.26 -14.03 -4.64
C PHE A 101 8.53 -14.82 -4.32
N THR A 102 9.67 -14.52 -4.97
CA THR A 102 10.94 -15.22 -4.73
C THR A 102 11.65 -14.76 -3.46
N SER A 103 11.36 -13.53 -3.02
CA SER A 103 12.08 -12.82 -1.94
C SER A 103 11.31 -12.73 -0.62
N VAL A 104 10.29 -13.57 -0.38
CA VAL A 104 9.37 -13.44 0.76
C VAL A 104 10.09 -13.31 2.10
N ARG A 105 11.01 -14.23 2.42
CA ARG A 105 11.74 -14.20 3.70
C ARG A 105 12.55 -12.92 3.89
N ARG A 106 13.15 -12.41 2.81
CA ARG A 106 13.92 -11.17 2.81
C ARG A 106 13.02 -9.97 3.10
N VAL A 107 11.84 -9.91 2.49
CA VAL A 107 10.86 -8.82 2.70
C VAL A 107 10.31 -8.83 4.11
N VAL A 108 9.97 -10.00 4.66
CA VAL A 108 9.52 -10.13 6.05
C VAL A 108 10.60 -9.67 7.03
N ASN A 109 11.84 -10.14 6.86
CA ASN A 109 12.96 -9.72 7.71
C ASN A 109 13.23 -8.21 7.61
N LEU A 110 13.06 -7.62 6.42
CA LEU A 110 13.18 -6.18 6.23
C LEU A 110 12.13 -5.41 7.03
N GLY A 111 10.86 -5.82 6.94
CA GLY A 111 9.78 -5.24 7.73
C GLY A 111 10.07 -5.31 9.23
N GLN A 112 10.46 -6.50 9.72
CA GLN A 112 10.81 -6.69 11.12
C GLN A 112 11.95 -5.75 11.56
N ARG A 113 13.05 -5.70 10.79
CA ARG A 113 14.20 -4.86 11.12
C ARG A 113 13.82 -3.38 11.18
N VAL A 114 13.11 -2.87 10.18
CA VAL A 114 12.69 -1.46 10.10
C VAL A 114 11.72 -1.11 11.24
N THR A 115 10.79 -2.01 11.58
CA THR A 115 9.90 -1.83 12.73
C THR A 115 10.68 -1.77 14.05
N LEU A 116 11.67 -2.65 14.24
CA LEU A 116 12.50 -2.65 15.45
C LEU A 116 13.38 -1.40 15.57
N GLU A 117 13.93 -0.91 14.45
CA GLU A 117 14.69 0.35 14.40
C GLU A 117 13.84 1.57 14.82
N ASN A 118 12.52 1.50 14.64
CA ASN A 118 11.57 2.57 14.95
C ASN A 118 10.70 2.27 16.19
N ILE A 119 11.08 1.28 17.00
CA ILE A 119 10.22 0.79 18.10
C ILE A 119 9.91 1.86 19.13
N GLU A 120 10.84 2.78 19.40
CA GLU A 120 10.62 3.85 20.38
C GLU A 120 9.57 4.86 19.89
N ALA A 121 9.59 5.25 18.61
CA ALA A 121 8.55 6.12 18.04
C ALA A 121 7.16 5.44 18.08
N ILE A 122 7.10 4.13 17.83
CA ILE A 122 5.85 3.37 17.95
C ILE A 122 5.36 3.37 19.41
N LYS A 123 6.25 3.13 20.38
CA LYS A 123 5.89 3.17 21.80
C LYS A 123 5.42 4.56 22.25
N GLU A 124 6.07 5.61 21.77
CA GLU A 124 5.64 7.00 22.02
C GLU A 124 4.24 7.27 21.47
N LEU A 125 3.97 6.81 20.25
CA LEU A 125 2.65 6.94 19.64
C LEU A 125 1.57 6.22 20.46
N VAL A 126 1.84 5.00 20.92
CA VAL A 126 0.91 4.23 21.76
C VAL A 126 0.68 4.93 23.10
N ARG A 127 1.72 5.46 23.74
CA ARG A 127 1.59 6.26 24.98
C ARG A 127 0.82 7.57 24.79
N ALA A 128 0.74 8.08 23.56
CA ALA A 128 -0.03 9.28 23.25
C ALA A 128 -1.48 8.97 22.83
N ALA A 129 -1.82 7.68 22.66
CA ALA A 129 -3.14 7.23 22.22
C ALA A 129 -4.12 6.99 23.38
N GLY A 130 -3.61 6.92 24.62
CA GLY A 130 -4.31 6.68 25.89
C GLY A 130 -3.30 6.59 27.04
#